data_AF-A0A1G1GLA2-F1
#
_entry.id   AF-A0A1G1GLA2-F1
#
_cell.length_a   1.000
_cell.length_b   1.000
_cell.length_c   1.000
_cell.angle_alpha   90.00
_cell.angle_beta   90.00
_cell.angle_gamma   90.00
#
_symmetry.space_group_name_H-M   'P 1'
#
loop_
_entity.id
_entity.type
_entity.pdbx_description
1 polymer ?
#
loop_
_entity_poly.entity_id
_entity_poly.type
_entity_poly.pdbx_seq_one_letter_code
_entity_poly.pdbx_strand_id
1 'polypeptide(L)'
;MKRSQTLFVILSVILISIITSCGGQKQNEEAVATVNGAPVLLKEFQKDLAIYANRNPDFKLDTQSVEDHLDMFIDKQLMIQEATKMGLAKDDRFLETIKRFWEQTLIRELIDAKSSEWRDKLFVTEDEIQSHYQEIKSGAIPKPPLKDVHDEIKTSLLEQKKQKAMEEWLKEARKGASIKIDARGLQRIFSNE
;
A
#
# COMPACT_ATOMS: atom_id res chain seq x y z
N MET A 1 6.14 63.42 15.39
CA MET A 1 7.09 62.27 15.51
C MET A 1 6.76 61.27 16.63
N LYS A 2 6.05 61.63 17.72
CA LYS A 2 5.78 60.69 18.85
C LYS A 2 4.59 59.71 18.68
N ARG A 3 3.67 59.95 17.74
CA ARG A 3 2.50 59.06 17.48
C ARG A 3 2.81 57.86 16.56
N SER A 4 3.80 57.98 15.68
CA SER A 4 4.22 56.89 14.80
C SER A 4 5.14 55.89 15.51
N GLN A 5 5.95 56.34 16.47
CA GLN A 5 6.79 55.46 17.29
C GLN A 5 5.97 54.61 18.28
N THR A 6 4.87 55.15 18.83
CA THR A 6 3.97 54.39 19.71
C THR A 6 3.18 53.33 18.94
N LEU A 7 2.74 53.61 17.70
CA LEU A 7 2.13 52.58 16.84
C LEU A 7 3.13 51.47 16.47
N PHE A 8 4.38 51.82 16.17
CA PHE A 8 5.40 50.85 15.79
C PHE A 8 5.80 49.93 16.95
N VAL A 9 5.86 50.48 18.18
CA VAL A 9 6.13 49.70 19.39
C VAL A 9 4.96 48.77 19.73
N ILE A 10 3.71 49.23 19.60
CA ILE A 10 2.53 48.37 19.83
C ILE A 10 2.44 47.26 18.77
N LEU A 11 2.75 47.55 17.50
CA LEU A 11 2.77 46.55 16.43
C LEU A 11 3.90 45.52 16.63
N SER A 12 5.05 45.93 17.16
CA SER A 12 6.16 45.02 17.49
C SER A 12 5.88 44.12 18.70
N VAL A 13 5.10 44.60 19.69
CA VAL A 13 4.73 43.80 20.87
C VAL A 13 3.67 42.75 20.51
N ILE A 14 2.75 43.07 19.59
CA ILE A 14 1.74 42.10 19.10
C ILE A 14 2.38 41.02 18.21
N LEU A 15 3.45 41.35 17.46
CA LEU A 15 4.15 40.38 16.61
C LEU A 15 5.02 39.39 17.41
N ILE A 16 5.48 39.75 18.61
CA ILE A 16 6.30 38.89 19.48
C ILE A 16 5.43 37.88 20.27
N SER A 17 4.15 38.17 20.50
CA SER A 17 3.23 37.25 21.20
C SER A 17 2.76 36.05 20.37
N ILE A 18 3.06 35.99 19.07
CA ILE A 18 2.64 34.88 18.19
C ILE A 18 3.66 33.72 18.19
N ILE A 19 4.87 33.93 18.73
CA ILE A 19 5.98 32.95 18.62
C ILE A 19 6.08 32.01 19.85
N THR A 20 5.19 32.10 20.84
CA THR A 20 5.23 31.27 22.06
C THR A 20 4.14 30.21 22.16
N SER A 21 3.56 29.80 21.03
CA SER A 21 2.60 28.69 20.97
C SER A 21 3.03 27.58 20.02
N CYS A 22 4.27 27.11 20.16
CA CYS A 22 4.71 25.79 19.71
C CYS A 22 5.04 24.90 20.92
N GLY A 23 4.15 24.87 21.90
CA GLY A 23 4.05 23.77 22.85
C GLY A 23 3.19 22.68 22.23
N GLY A 24 3.72 21.95 21.26
CA GLY A 24 3.07 20.76 20.75
C GLY A 24 2.76 19.85 21.94
N GLN A 25 1.47 19.65 22.24
CA GLN A 25 1.05 18.67 23.22
C GLN A 25 1.68 17.34 22.81
N LYS A 26 2.71 16.91 23.54
CA LYS A 26 3.05 15.49 23.58
C LYS A 26 1.79 14.83 24.12
N GLN A 27 0.95 14.33 23.22
CA GLN A 27 -0.06 13.35 23.59
C GLN A 27 0.74 12.27 24.30
N ASN A 28 0.55 12.18 25.62
CA ASN A 28 1.17 11.16 26.43
C ASN A 28 0.43 9.88 26.02
N GLU A 29 0.90 9.26 24.94
CA GLU A 29 0.30 8.03 24.43
C GLU A 29 0.50 6.97 25.50
N GLU A 30 -0.61 6.54 26.11
CA GLU A 30 -0.62 5.58 27.21
C GLU A 30 0.10 4.29 26.78
N ALA A 31 1.06 3.85 27.59
CA ALA A 31 1.84 2.64 27.33
C ALA A 31 1.38 1.51 28.26
N VAL A 32 1.29 0.29 27.71
CA VAL A 32 0.92 -0.92 28.46
C VAL A 32 2.16 -1.70 28.95
N ALA A 33 3.31 -1.48 28.33
CA ALA A 33 4.59 -2.07 28.73
C ALA A 33 5.75 -1.20 28.25
N THR A 34 6.98 -1.56 28.64
CA THR A 34 8.22 -0.96 28.12
C THR A 34 9.25 -2.06 27.91
N VAL A 35 9.86 -2.11 26.73
CA VAL A 35 10.84 -3.12 26.33
C VAL A 35 12.16 -2.42 26.01
N ASN A 36 13.18 -2.60 26.85
CA ASN A 36 14.48 -1.90 26.75
C ASN A 36 14.35 -0.36 26.60
N GLY A 37 13.40 0.23 27.31
CA GLY A 37 13.13 1.68 27.27
C GLY A 37 12.22 2.14 26.12
N ALA A 38 11.86 1.27 25.18
CA ALA A 38 10.87 1.56 24.15
C ALA A 38 9.45 1.26 24.67
N PRO A 39 8.50 2.21 24.60
CA PRO A 39 7.14 1.99 25.07
C PRO A 39 6.36 1.08 24.11
N VAL A 40 5.55 0.17 24.66
CA VAL A 40 4.49 -0.53 23.93
C VAL A 40 3.22 0.29 24.11
N LEU A 41 2.82 1.02 23.08
CA LEU A 41 1.67 1.93 23.15
C LEU A 41 0.36 1.15 23.18
N LEU A 42 -0.58 1.57 24.02
CA LEU A 42 -1.89 0.96 24.19
C LEU A 42 -2.61 0.81 22.84
N LYS A 43 -2.58 1.84 22.00
CA LYS A 43 -3.23 1.82 20.67
C LYS A 43 -2.63 0.77 19.74
N GLU A 44 -1.31 0.60 19.78
CA GLU A 44 -0.62 -0.37 18.93
C GLU A 44 -0.93 -1.79 19.39
N PHE A 45 -0.90 -2.03 20.71
CA PHE A 45 -1.27 -3.30 21.30
C PHE A 45 -2.73 -3.67 21.02
N GLN A 46 -3.67 -2.73 21.20
CA GLN A 46 -5.09 -2.93 20.89
C GLN A 46 -5.30 -3.30 19.41
N LYS A 47 -4.56 -2.67 18.50
CA LYS A 47 -4.64 -2.98 17.07
C LYS A 47 -4.11 -4.38 16.77
N ASP A 48 -2.97 -4.77 17.32
CA ASP A 48 -2.38 -6.11 17.14
C ASP A 48 -3.33 -7.19 17.71
N LEU A 49 -3.87 -6.97 18.91
CA LEU A 49 -4.84 -7.84 19.57
C LEU A 49 -6.12 -8.00 18.75
N ALA A 50 -6.67 -6.91 18.19
CA ALA A 50 -7.84 -6.99 17.34
C ALA A 50 -7.59 -7.80 16.05
N ILE A 51 -6.42 -7.65 15.44
CA ILE A 51 -6.02 -8.44 14.27
C ILE A 51 -5.89 -9.92 14.64
N TYR A 52 -5.28 -10.20 15.79
CA TYR A 52 -5.11 -11.56 16.29
C TYR A 52 -6.46 -12.22 16.59
N ALA A 53 -7.34 -11.56 17.34
CA ALA A 53 -8.68 -12.06 17.66
C ALA A 53 -9.51 -12.36 16.40
N ASN A 54 -9.48 -11.47 15.40
CA ASN A 54 -10.21 -11.68 14.14
C ASN A 54 -9.72 -12.89 13.33
N ARG A 55 -8.47 -13.33 13.53
CA ARG A 55 -7.88 -14.49 12.83
C ARG A 55 -7.97 -15.79 13.63
N ASN A 56 -8.33 -15.71 14.90
CA ASN A 56 -8.38 -16.85 15.81
C ASN A 56 -9.79 -16.91 16.44
N PRO A 57 -10.76 -17.61 15.80
CA PRO A 57 -12.15 -17.64 16.25
C PRO A 57 -12.35 -18.12 17.70
N ASP A 58 -11.43 -18.91 18.23
CA ASP A 58 -11.47 -19.45 19.59
C ASP A 58 -10.85 -18.51 20.65
N PHE A 59 -10.32 -17.36 20.23
CA PHE A 59 -9.71 -16.40 21.15
C PHE A 59 -10.76 -15.77 22.06
N LYS A 60 -10.48 -15.76 23.37
CA LYS A 60 -11.33 -15.16 24.39
C LYS A 60 -10.76 -13.83 24.83
N LEU A 61 -11.62 -12.81 24.89
CA LEU A 61 -11.27 -11.50 25.46
C LEU A 61 -11.44 -11.54 26.97
N ASP A 62 -10.52 -12.25 27.63
CA ASP A 62 -10.38 -12.27 29.09
C ASP A 62 -8.97 -11.83 29.50
N THR A 63 -8.79 -11.55 30.80
CA THR A 63 -7.54 -10.99 31.33
C THR A 63 -6.32 -11.85 30.99
N GLN A 64 -6.40 -13.16 31.20
CA GLN A 64 -5.27 -14.06 30.94
C GLN A 64 -4.90 -14.07 29.46
N SER A 65 -5.89 -14.19 28.57
CA SER A 65 -5.65 -14.23 27.12
C SER A 65 -5.06 -12.90 26.59
N VAL A 66 -5.42 -11.77 27.22
CA VAL A 66 -4.84 -10.46 26.90
C VAL A 66 -3.40 -10.34 27.42
N GLU A 67 -3.13 -10.81 28.64
CA GLU A 67 -1.77 -10.86 29.20
C GLU A 67 -0.83 -11.76 28.37
N ASP A 68 -1.29 -12.97 28.01
CA ASP A 68 -0.54 -13.89 27.15
C ASP A 68 -0.23 -13.26 25.77
N HIS A 69 -1.18 -12.49 25.22
CA HIS A 69 -0.97 -11.78 23.96
C HIS A 69 0.02 -10.61 24.12
N LEU A 70 0.02 -9.93 25.27
CA LEU A 70 1.01 -8.89 25.59
C LEU A 70 2.42 -9.47 25.68
N ASP A 71 2.59 -10.62 26.32
CA ASP A 71 3.88 -11.32 26.39
C ASP A 71 4.37 -11.71 24.99
N MET A 72 3.50 -12.27 24.14
CA MET A 72 3.84 -12.56 22.74
C MET A 72 4.27 -11.28 21.97
N PHE A 73 3.61 -10.14 22.24
CA PHE A 73 3.98 -8.87 21.63
C PHE A 73 5.37 -8.39 22.12
N ILE A 74 5.66 -8.54 23.40
CA ILE A 74 6.96 -8.20 24.00
C ILE A 74 8.07 -9.08 23.42
N ASP A 75 7.84 -10.38 23.31
CA ASP A 75 8.79 -11.32 22.69
C ASP A 75 9.08 -10.95 21.24
N LYS A 76 8.05 -10.58 20.46
CA LYS A 76 8.20 -10.07 19.09
C LYS A 76 9.10 -8.84 19.04
N GLN A 77 8.92 -7.89 19.96
CA GLN A 77 9.75 -6.68 20.05
C GLN A 77 11.20 -7.03 20.39
N LEU A 78 11.45 -7.91 21.36
CA LEU A 78 12.80 -8.35 21.74
C LEU A 78 13.53 -9.01 20.56
N MET A 79 12.86 -9.89 19.81
CA MET A 79 13.43 -10.51 18.61
C MET A 79 13.80 -9.49 17.54
N ILE A 80 12.95 -8.49 17.29
CA ILE A 80 13.23 -7.42 16.31
C ILE A 80 14.42 -6.57 16.76
N GLN A 81 14.50 -6.22 18.04
CA GLN A 81 15.60 -5.44 18.59
C GLN A 81 16.94 -6.19 18.46
N GLU A 82 16.97 -7.48 18.80
CA GLU A 82 18.20 -8.28 18.67
C GLU A 82 18.59 -8.47 17.20
N ALA A 83 17.63 -8.76 16.31
CA ALA A 83 17.89 -8.82 14.86
C ALA A 83 18.47 -7.52 14.31
N THR A 84 17.98 -6.37 14.79
CA THR A 84 18.49 -5.04 14.40
C THR A 84 19.90 -4.81 14.91
N LYS A 85 20.18 -5.18 16.16
CA LYS A 85 21.51 -5.10 16.78
C LYS A 85 22.53 -5.99 16.06
N MET A 86 22.10 -7.15 15.58
CA MET A 86 22.91 -8.05 14.73
C MET A 86 23.14 -7.51 13.31
N GLY A 87 22.53 -6.37 12.94
CA GLY A 87 22.69 -5.75 11.63
C GLY A 87 21.86 -6.39 10.52
N LEU A 88 20.95 -7.32 10.83
CA LEU A 88 20.15 -8.04 9.82
C LEU A 88 19.25 -7.09 9.00
N ALA A 89 18.81 -5.98 9.60
CA ALA A 89 18.05 -4.94 8.91
C ALA A 89 18.84 -4.18 7.83
N LYS A 90 20.18 -4.34 7.79
CA LYS A 90 21.08 -3.72 6.80
C LYS A 90 21.68 -4.74 5.84
N ASP A 91 21.36 -6.02 5.98
CA ASP A 91 21.81 -7.08 5.07
C ASP A 91 21.22 -6.85 3.67
N ASP A 92 22.05 -6.94 2.63
CA ASP A 92 21.63 -6.66 1.25
C ASP A 92 20.47 -7.56 0.80
N ARG A 93 20.42 -8.83 1.26
CA ARG A 93 19.32 -9.73 0.90
C ARG A 93 18.01 -9.31 1.56
N PHE A 94 18.08 -8.83 2.80
CA PHE A 94 16.90 -8.27 3.48
C PHE A 94 16.42 -7.01 2.77
N LEU A 95 17.32 -6.06 2.48
CA LEU A 95 17.00 -4.81 1.77
C LEU A 95 16.42 -5.06 0.38
N GLU A 96 16.98 -6.00 -0.38
CA GLU A 96 16.46 -6.40 -1.68
C GLU A 96 15.06 -7.03 -1.57
N THR A 97 14.80 -7.81 -0.51
CA THR A 97 13.46 -8.36 -0.24
C THR A 97 12.44 -7.26 0.04
N ILE A 98 12.80 -6.29 0.89
CA ILE A 98 11.94 -5.13 1.18
C ILE A 98 11.70 -4.29 -0.08
N LYS A 99 12.73 -4.05 -0.88
CA LYS A 99 12.64 -3.32 -2.15
C LYS A 99 11.66 -4.00 -3.11
N ARG A 100 11.76 -5.31 -3.31
CA ARG A 100 10.84 -6.06 -4.16
C ARG A 100 9.40 -5.99 -3.67
N PHE A 101 9.19 -6.17 -2.37
CA PHE A 101 7.85 -6.07 -1.79
C PHE A 101 7.25 -4.67 -1.98
N TRP A 102 8.06 -3.62 -1.78
CA TRP A 102 7.65 -2.23 -2.01
C TRP A 102 7.30 -1.99 -3.48
N GLU A 103 8.14 -2.42 -4.43
CA GLU A 103 7.89 -2.29 -5.88
C GLU A 103 6.57 -2.98 -6.28
N GLN A 104 6.37 -4.23 -5.85
CA GLN A 104 5.15 -5.00 -6.14
C GLN A 104 3.91 -4.34 -5.57
N THR A 105 3.99 -3.88 -4.32
CA THR A 105 2.87 -3.18 -3.66
C THR A 105 2.53 -1.90 -4.41
N LEU A 106 3.53 -1.07 -4.74
CA LEU A 106 3.30 0.19 -5.43
C LEU A 106 2.69 -0.01 -6.83
N ILE A 107 3.14 -1.03 -7.57
CA ILE A 107 2.55 -1.39 -8.86
C ILE A 107 1.08 -1.81 -8.70
N ARG A 108 0.75 -2.62 -7.68
CA ARG A 108 -0.63 -3.01 -7.39
C ARG A 108 -1.50 -1.79 -7.07
N GLU A 109 -1.06 -0.91 -6.17
CA GLU A 109 -1.81 0.30 -5.82
C GLU A 109 -2.04 1.21 -7.05
N LEU A 110 -1.07 1.29 -7.96
CA LEU A 110 -1.22 2.01 -9.23
C LEU A 110 -2.27 1.37 -10.14
N ILE A 111 -2.27 0.04 -10.27
CA ILE A 111 -3.26 -0.71 -11.06
C ILE A 111 -4.67 -0.47 -10.49
N ASP A 112 -4.82 -0.53 -9.17
CA ASP A 112 -6.11 -0.32 -8.49
C ASP A 112 -6.60 1.12 -8.68
N ALA A 113 -5.71 2.11 -8.53
CA ALA A 113 -6.03 3.51 -8.76
C ALA A 113 -6.49 3.76 -10.21
N LYS A 114 -5.79 3.19 -11.20
CA LYS A 114 -6.15 3.31 -12.62
C LYS A 114 -7.46 2.61 -12.95
N SER A 115 -7.66 1.40 -12.42
CA SER A 115 -8.91 0.67 -12.56
C SER A 115 -10.10 1.44 -11.98
N SER A 116 -9.89 2.12 -10.84
CA SER A 116 -10.90 3.00 -10.25
C SER A 116 -11.18 4.24 -11.11
N GLU A 117 -10.16 4.85 -11.70
CA GLU A 117 -10.29 6.00 -12.60
C GLU A 117 -11.12 5.68 -13.86
N TRP A 118 -11.02 4.45 -14.35
CA TRP A 118 -11.69 4.01 -15.57
C TRP A 118 -13.05 3.34 -15.34
N ARG A 119 -13.49 3.20 -14.09
CA ARG A 119 -14.70 2.45 -13.73
C ARG A 119 -15.94 2.91 -14.50
N ASP A 120 -16.10 4.22 -14.70
CA ASP A 120 -17.26 4.79 -15.38
C ASP A 120 -17.14 4.77 -16.92
N LYS A 121 -15.94 4.44 -17.44
CA LYS A 121 -15.63 4.43 -18.88
C LYS A 121 -15.55 3.02 -19.45
N LEU A 122 -15.16 2.04 -18.64
CA LEU A 122 -14.99 0.65 -19.05
C LEU A 122 -16.17 -0.19 -18.57
N PHE A 123 -17.12 -0.41 -19.46
CA PHE A 123 -18.23 -1.34 -19.25
C PHE A 123 -18.31 -2.31 -20.43
N VAL A 124 -18.94 -3.46 -20.19
CA VAL A 124 -19.21 -4.49 -21.19
C VAL A 124 -20.69 -4.45 -21.53
N THR A 125 -20.98 -4.35 -22.83
CA THR A 125 -22.34 -4.33 -23.36
C THR A 125 -22.83 -5.74 -23.69
N GLU A 126 -24.16 -5.92 -23.78
CA GLU A 126 -24.76 -7.20 -24.17
C GLU A 126 -24.34 -7.63 -25.59
N ASP A 127 -24.21 -6.68 -26.52
CA ASP A 127 -23.76 -6.96 -27.89
C ASP A 127 -22.32 -7.51 -27.92
N GLU A 128 -21.44 -7.00 -27.05
CA GLU A 128 -20.07 -7.50 -26.90
C GLU A 128 -20.05 -8.92 -26.33
N ILE A 129 -20.89 -9.21 -25.33
CA ILE A 129 -21.02 -10.54 -24.74
C ILE A 129 -21.53 -11.54 -25.79
N GLN A 130 -22.58 -11.17 -26.52
CA GLN A 130 -23.16 -12.00 -27.57
C GLN A 130 -22.13 -12.25 -28.69
N SER A 131 -21.43 -11.22 -29.14
CA SER A 131 -20.43 -11.33 -30.21
C SER A 131 -19.28 -12.25 -29.79
N HIS A 132 -18.74 -12.04 -28.59
CA HIS A 132 -17.68 -12.89 -28.06
C HIS A 132 -18.14 -14.34 -27.89
N TYR A 133 -19.37 -14.57 -27.43
CA TYR A 133 -19.95 -15.91 -27.33
C TYR A 133 -20.07 -16.61 -28.70
N GLN A 134 -20.46 -15.89 -29.75
CA GLN A 134 -20.51 -16.48 -31.10
C GLN A 134 -19.12 -16.83 -31.62
N GLU A 135 -18.11 -15.98 -31.38
CA GLU A 135 -16.73 -16.25 -31.75
C GLU A 135 -16.22 -17.55 -31.10
N ILE A 136 -16.39 -17.71 -29.78
CA ILE A 136 -15.92 -18.92 -29.09
C ILE A 136 -16.73 -20.17 -29.47
N LYS A 137 -18.02 -20.01 -29.80
CA LYS A 137 -18.90 -21.10 -30.22
C LYS A 137 -18.62 -21.58 -31.64
N SER A 138 -18.05 -20.71 -32.48
CA SER A 138 -17.64 -21.08 -33.85
C SER A 138 -16.48 -22.06 -33.91
N GLY A 139 -15.80 -22.31 -32.78
CA GLY A 139 -14.72 -23.29 -32.66
C GLY A 139 -15.20 -24.76 -32.63
N ALA A 140 -14.26 -25.69 -32.76
CA ALA A 140 -14.55 -27.14 -32.85
C ALA A 140 -15.08 -27.78 -31.55
N ILE A 141 -15.04 -27.06 -30.41
CA ILE A 141 -15.41 -27.59 -29.10
C ILE A 141 -16.80 -27.06 -28.73
N PRO A 142 -17.79 -27.95 -28.47
CA PRO A 142 -19.10 -27.55 -27.97
C PRO A 142 -18.99 -26.70 -26.70
N LYS A 143 -19.69 -25.56 -26.67
CA LYS A 143 -19.71 -24.64 -25.52
C LYS A 143 -21.05 -24.69 -24.79
N PRO A 144 -21.06 -24.48 -23.45
CA PRO A 144 -22.30 -24.32 -22.71
C PRO A 144 -23.18 -23.19 -23.26
N PRO A 145 -24.50 -23.20 -23.00
CA PRO A 145 -25.41 -22.11 -23.34
C PRO A 145 -24.93 -20.76 -22.80
N LEU A 146 -25.17 -19.68 -23.56
CA LEU A 146 -24.75 -18.33 -23.17
C LEU A 146 -25.18 -17.95 -21.75
N LYS A 147 -26.43 -18.27 -21.36
CA LYS A 147 -26.95 -18.01 -20.01
C LYS A 147 -26.06 -18.56 -18.88
N ASP A 148 -25.35 -19.66 -19.12
CA ASP A 148 -24.57 -20.37 -18.12
C ASP A 148 -23.14 -19.80 -18.02
N VAL A 149 -22.67 -19.09 -19.06
CA VAL A 149 -21.32 -18.50 -19.14
C VAL A 149 -21.34 -16.97 -19.26
N HIS A 150 -22.53 -16.36 -19.20
CA HIS A 150 -22.73 -14.93 -19.43
C HIS A 150 -21.85 -14.07 -18.53
N ASP A 151 -21.91 -14.31 -17.21
CA ASP A 151 -21.18 -13.50 -16.22
C ASP A 151 -19.67 -13.74 -16.28
N GLU A 152 -19.24 -14.96 -16.65
CA GLU A 152 -17.84 -15.27 -16.89
C GLU A 152 -17.31 -14.52 -18.11
N ILE A 153 -18.06 -14.52 -19.22
CA ILE A 153 -17.73 -13.77 -20.44
C ILE A 153 -17.68 -12.27 -20.12
N LYS A 154 -18.68 -11.74 -19.42
CA LYS A 154 -18.71 -10.33 -19.02
C LYS A 154 -17.49 -9.95 -18.19
N THR A 155 -17.14 -10.77 -17.20
CA THR A 155 -15.96 -10.56 -16.35
C THR A 155 -14.67 -10.60 -17.17
N SER A 156 -14.51 -11.62 -18.01
CA SER A 156 -13.34 -11.77 -18.89
C SER A 156 -13.18 -10.58 -19.84
N LEU A 157 -14.26 -10.15 -20.50
CA LEU A 157 -14.26 -8.99 -21.39
C LEU A 157 -13.91 -7.70 -20.64
N LEU A 158 -14.41 -7.53 -19.42
CA LEU A 158 -14.07 -6.37 -18.60
C LEU A 158 -12.58 -6.35 -18.22
N GLU A 159 -12.02 -7.51 -17.82
CA GLU A 159 -10.60 -7.63 -17.53
C GLU A 159 -9.73 -7.39 -18.79
N GLN A 160 -10.14 -7.90 -19.95
CA GLN A 160 -9.47 -7.61 -21.22
C GLN A 160 -9.48 -6.11 -21.55
N LYS A 161 -10.60 -5.42 -21.33
CA LYS A 161 -10.70 -3.97 -21.51
C LYS A 161 -9.79 -3.20 -20.56
N LYS A 162 -9.73 -3.59 -19.27
CA LYS A 162 -8.81 -2.99 -18.29
C LYS A 162 -7.35 -3.20 -18.69
N GLN A 163 -6.99 -4.41 -19.11
CA GLN A 163 -5.65 -4.74 -19.57
C GLN A 163 -5.24 -3.86 -20.77
N LYS A 164 -6.13 -3.73 -21.77
CA LYS A 164 -5.89 -2.86 -22.93
C LYS A 164 -5.73 -1.39 -22.53
N ALA A 165 -6.58 -0.87 -21.65
CA ALA A 165 -6.46 0.49 -21.15
C ALA A 165 -5.13 0.72 -20.40
N MET A 166 -4.66 -0.27 -19.64
CA MET A 166 -3.36 -0.23 -18.98
C MET A 166 -2.20 -0.22 -19.98
N GLU A 167 -2.26 -1.03 -21.02
CA GLU A 167 -1.26 -1.04 -22.10
C GLU A 167 -1.19 0.30 -22.84
N GLU A 168 -2.34 0.90 -23.14
CA GLU A 168 -2.43 2.22 -23.76
C GLU A 168 -1.85 3.30 -22.83
N TRP A 169 -2.20 3.27 -21.54
CA TRP A 169 -1.64 4.18 -20.55
C TRP A 169 -0.11 4.03 -20.42
N LEU A 170 0.41 2.81 -20.40
CA LEU A 170 1.85 2.54 -20.36
C LEU A 170 2.57 3.04 -21.62
N LYS A 171 1.94 2.93 -22.80
CA LYS A 171 2.47 3.49 -24.04
C LYS A 171 2.61 5.01 -23.93
N GLU A 172 1.61 5.71 -23.42
CA GLU A 172 1.69 7.15 -23.20
C GLU A 172 2.74 7.52 -22.15
N ALA A 173 2.81 6.78 -21.03
CA ALA A 173 3.83 6.98 -20.00
C ALA A 173 5.26 6.81 -20.57
N ARG A 174 5.47 5.83 -21.46
CA ARG A 174 6.73 5.62 -22.16
C ARG A 174 7.12 6.79 -23.06
N LYS A 175 6.16 7.43 -23.76
CA LYS A 175 6.45 8.59 -24.63
C LYS A 175 7.01 9.77 -23.85
N GLY A 176 6.56 9.96 -22.60
CA GLY A 176 7.07 11.01 -21.71
C GLY A 176 8.39 10.66 -21.02
N ALA A 177 8.89 9.43 -21.16
CA ALA A 177 10.06 8.95 -20.43
C ALA A 177 11.35 9.02 -21.26
N SER A 178 12.45 9.45 -20.63
CA SER A 178 13.79 9.34 -21.20
C SER A 178 14.32 7.91 -21.02
N ILE A 179 14.14 7.06 -22.02
CA ILE A 179 14.56 5.65 -22.00
C ILE A 179 15.81 5.46 -22.86
N LYS A 180 16.89 4.96 -22.25
CA LYS A 180 18.14 4.58 -22.93
C LYS A 180 18.35 3.07 -22.77
N ILE A 181 18.55 2.37 -23.89
CA ILE A 181 18.77 0.91 -23.89
C ILE A 181 20.21 0.65 -24.36
N ASP A 182 21.01 0.00 -23.51
CA ASP A 182 22.36 -0.46 -23.87
C ASP A 182 22.31 -1.88 -24.46
N ALA A 183 22.26 -1.97 -25.80
CA ALA A 183 22.20 -3.24 -26.51
C ALA A 183 23.42 -4.14 -26.27
N ARG A 184 24.62 -3.57 -26.03
CA ARG A 184 25.82 -4.36 -25.71
C ARG A 184 25.74 -4.94 -24.31
N GLY A 185 25.16 -4.21 -23.36
CA GLY A 185 24.81 -4.71 -22.04
C GLY A 185 23.89 -5.94 -22.12
N LEU A 186 22.85 -5.88 -22.96
CA LEU A 186 21.90 -6.98 -23.13
C LEU A 186 22.52 -8.23 -23.76
N GLN A 187 23.37 -8.08 -24.77
CA GLN A 187 24.01 -9.23 -25.43
C GLN A 187 24.89 -10.04 -24.47
N ARG A 188 25.58 -9.38 -23.52
CA ARG A 188 26.42 -10.05 -22.51
C ARG A 188 25.66 -11.02 -21.61
N ILE A 189 24.33 -10.87 -21.47
CA ILE A 189 23.50 -11.79 -20.68
C ILE A 189 23.44 -13.17 -21.34
N PHE A 190 23.51 -13.23 -22.67
CA PHE A 190 23.36 -14.48 -23.45
C PHE A 190 24.69 -15.09 -23.89
N SER A 191 25.82 -14.42 -23.65
CA SER A 191 27.15 -14.85 -24.12
C SER A 191 28.05 -15.43 -23.01
N ASN A 192 27.52 -15.61 -21.79
CA ASN A 192 28.23 -16.25 -20.68
C ASN A 192 27.83 -17.74 -20.52
N GLU A 193 27.81 -18.47 -21.63
CA GLU A 193 27.90 -19.96 -21.65
C GLU A 193 29.28 -20.38 -22.18
#